data_AF-A0A809YQ66-F1
#
_entry.id   AF-A0A809YQ66-F1
#
_cell.length_a   1.000
_cell.length_b   1.000
_cell.length_c   1.000
_cell.angle_alpha   90.00
_cell.angle_beta   90.00
_cell.angle_gamma   90.00
#
_symmetry.space_group_name_H-M   'P 1'
#
loop_
_entity.id
_entity.type
_entity.pdbx_description
1 polymer ?
#
loop_
_entity_poly.entity_id
_entity_poly.type
_entity_poly.pdbx_seq_one_letter_code
_entity_poly.pdbx_strand_id
1 'polypeptide(L)'
;MYTQSAYSQNESDALIGYTHRLRHGLAMSRDLKAIAERLKLIRAAVHGGMTQAAFGRLVGIEPQAINNYETALRRISIDQAIKVCAATGVSLDYIYRGVTSQLPAEIATNIQKKQREATRRA
;
A
#
# COMPACT_ATOMS: atom_id res chain seq x y z
N MET A 1 -55.34 7.62 17.38
CA MET A 1 -54.39 7.91 16.30
C MET A 1 -53.18 8.61 16.89
N TYR A 2 -51.98 8.00 16.82
CA TYR A 2 -50.66 8.60 16.52
C TYR A 2 -49.51 7.67 16.99
N THR A 3 -49.05 6.87 16.03
CA THR A 3 -47.66 6.46 15.73
C THR A 3 -46.73 6.02 16.87
N GLN A 4 -46.87 4.78 17.34
CA GLN A 4 -45.70 3.96 17.71
C GLN A 4 -45.31 3.09 16.51
N SER A 5 -44.41 3.56 15.63
CA SER A 5 -43.71 2.70 14.65
C SER A 5 -42.82 3.58 13.75
N ALA A 6 -41.58 3.87 14.18
CA ALA A 6 -40.54 4.36 13.26
C ALA A 6 -39.11 4.29 13.86
N TYR A 7 -38.96 4.29 15.18
CA TYR A 7 -37.63 4.52 15.80
C TYR A 7 -36.72 3.29 15.93
N SER A 8 -37.22 2.06 15.82
CA SER A 8 -36.43 0.85 16.12
C SER A 8 -35.59 0.32 14.95
N GLN A 9 -35.85 0.75 13.70
CA GLN A 9 -35.16 0.20 12.52
C GLN A 9 -33.91 1.03 12.12
N ASN A 10 -33.75 2.26 12.63
CA ASN A 10 -32.65 3.16 12.28
C ASN A 10 -31.38 2.98 13.14
N GLU A 11 -31.49 2.37 14.32
CA GLU A 11 -30.35 2.22 15.25
C GLU A 11 -29.40 1.09 14.80
N SER A 12 -29.93 0.03 14.20
CA SER A 12 -29.17 -1.10 13.66
C SER A 12 -28.26 -0.66 12.49
N ASP A 13 -28.78 0.19 11.60
CA ASP A 13 -28.04 0.68 10.42
C ASP A 13 -26.92 1.66 10.80
N ALA A 14 -27.16 2.48 11.83
CA ALA A 14 -26.16 3.37 12.42
C ALA A 14 -25.02 2.58 13.11
N LEU A 15 -25.34 1.49 13.82
CA LEU A 15 -24.36 0.61 14.46
C LEU A 15 -23.55 -0.21 13.45
N ILE A 16 -24.15 -0.66 12.34
CA ILE A 16 -23.45 -1.31 11.23
C ILE A 16 -22.48 -0.34 10.55
N GLY A 17 -22.92 0.90 10.28
CA GLY A 17 -22.05 1.95 9.73
C GLY A 17 -20.89 2.35 10.66
N TYR A 18 -21.12 2.38 11.98
CA TYR A 18 -20.12 2.72 12.98
C TYR A 18 -19.08 1.61 13.16
N THR A 19 -19.52 0.35 13.23
CA THR A 19 -18.63 -0.82 13.33
C THR A 19 -17.78 -1.01 12.06
N HIS A 20 -18.33 -0.74 10.87
CA HIS A 20 -17.57 -0.76 9.61
C HIS A 20 -16.49 0.33 9.58
N ARG A 21 -16.82 1.57 10.01
CA ARG A 21 -15.87 2.70 10.07
C ARG A 21 -14.72 2.46 11.05
N LEU A 22 -15.01 1.85 12.22
CA LEU A 22 -14.01 1.51 13.23
C LEU A 22 -13.11 0.33 12.79
N ARG A 23 -13.68 -0.73 12.21
CA ARG A 23 -12.90 -1.84 11.65
C ARG A 23 -12.00 -1.37 10.50
N HIS A 24 -12.52 -0.52 9.61
CA HIS A 24 -11.74 0.02 8.50
C HIS A 24 -10.60 0.94 8.98
N GLY A 25 -10.84 1.80 9.99
CA GLY A 25 -9.79 2.63 10.59
C GLY A 25 -8.68 1.83 11.31
N LEU A 26 -9.05 0.77 12.03
CA LEU A 26 -8.11 -0.14 12.70
C LEU A 26 -7.33 -1.04 11.72
N ALA A 27 -7.96 -1.50 10.63
CA ALA A 27 -7.29 -2.27 9.59
C ALA A 27 -6.33 -1.38 8.78
N MET A 28 -6.75 -0.17 8.39
CA MET A 28 -5.93 0.76 7.63
C MET A 28 -4.69 1.20 8.41
N SER A 29 -4.81 1.41 9.72
CA SER A 29 -3.66 1.72 10.59
C SER A 29 -2.67 0.55 10.73
N ARG A 30 -3.15 -0.71 10.74
CA ARG A 30 -2.27 -1.89 10.71
C ARG A 30 -1.52 -2.02 9.39
N ASP A 31 -2.20 -1.73 8.27
CA ASP A 31 -1.58 -1.76 6.94
C ASP A 31 -0.53 -0.66 6.77
N LEU A 32 -0.77 0.54 7.32
CA LEU A 32 0.21 1.63 7.33
C LEU A 32 1.48 1.27 8.08
N LYS A 33 1.36 0.64 9.26
CA LYS A 33 2.51 0.15 10.03
C LYS A 33 3.29 -0.90 9.25
N ALA A 34 2.61 -1.85 8.61
CA ALA A 34 3.26 -2.87 7.80
C ALA A 34 4.05 -2.25 6.62
N ILE A 35 3.47 -1.27 5.92
CA ILE A 35 4.15 -0.54 4.84
C ILE A 35 5.37 0.21 5.39
N ALA A 36 5.23 0.90 6.53
CA ALA A 36 6.30 1.65 7.16
C ALA A 36 7.50 0.78 7.55
N GLU A 37 7.24 -0.40 8.15
CA GLU A 37 8.28 -1.36 8.50
C GLU A 37 9.00 -1.92 7.27
N ARG A 38 8.27 -2.21 6.19
CA ARG A 38 8.91 -2.64 4.93
C ARG A 38 9.80 -1.55 4.33
N LEU A 39 9.39 -0.28 4.39
CA LEU A 39 10.24 0.83 3.95
C LEU A 39 11.54 0.93 4.77
N LYS A 40 11.47 0.73 6.09
CA LYS A 40 12.68 0.65 6.93
C LYS A 40 13.59 -0.50 6.53
N LEU A 41 13.01 -1.68 6.28
CA LEU A 41 13.78 -2.86 5.83
C LEU A 41 14.47 -2.61 4.49
N ILE A 42 13.78 -1.99 3.53
CA ILE A 42 14.36 -1.60 2.24
C ILE A 42 15.56 -0.67 2.48
N ARG A 43 15.38 0.41 3.26
CA ARG A 43 16.48 1.33 3.57
C ARG A 43 17.65 0.67 4.29
N ALA A 44 17.37 -0.26 5.21
CA ALA A 44 18.40 -1.00 5.94
C ALA A 44 19.17 -1.98 5.04
N ALA A 45 18.50 -2.59 4.06
CA ALA A 45 19.11 -3.53 3.13
C ALA A 45 19.96 -2.83 2.06
N VAL A 46 19.61 -1.60 1.68
CA VAL A 46 20.35 -0.83 0.69
C VAL A 46 21.68 -0.33 1.28
N HIS A 47 22.78 -0.66 0.61
CA HIS A 47 24.15 -0.19 0.92
C HIS A 47 24.59 -0.30 2.39
N GLY A 48 24.15 -1.36 3.10
CA GLY A 48 24.63 -1.64 4.46
C GLY A 48 24.00 -0.80 5.58
N GLY A 49 22.88 -0.13 5.31
CA GLY A 49 22.12 0.62 6.31
C GLY A 49 22.30 2.12 6.18
N MET A 50 21.52 2.74 5.29
CA MET A 50 21.55 4.18 5.06
C MET A 50 20.73 4.95 6.10
N THR A 51 21.11 6.19 6.40
CA THR A 51 20.24 7.11 7.16
C THR A 51 19.02 7.52 6.32
N GLN A 52 17.93 7.94 6.97
CA GLN A 52 16.72 8.41 6.27
C GLN A 52 17.02 9.57 5.30
N ALA A 53 17.93 10.48 5.67
CA ALA A 53 18.33 11.60 4.82
C ALA A 53 19.12 11.14 3.60
N ALA A 54 20.05 10.18 3.76
CA ALA A 54 20.79 9.61 2.65
C ALA A 54 19.87 8.83 1.70
N PHE A 55 18.95 8.05 2.26
CA PHE A 55 17.95 7.31 1.49
C PHE A 55 17.04 8.27 0.72
N GLY A 56 16.52 9.32 1.36
CA GLY A 56 15.72 10.35 0.69
C GLY A 56 16.44 10.99 -0.50
N ARG A 57 17.73 11.31 -0.35
CA ARG A 57 18.54 11.81 -1.48
C ARG A 57 18.69 10.79 -2.61
N LEU A 58 18.90 9.51 -2.28
CA LEU A 58 19.00 8.43 -3.27
C LEU A 58 17.71 8.28 -4.09
N VAL A 59 16.54 8.28 -3.43
CA VAL A 59 15.25 8.07 -4.10
C VAL A 59 14.61 9.35 -4.63
N GLY A 60 15.18 10.54 -4.36
CA GLY A 60 14.56 11.82 -4.73
C GLY A 60 13.28 12.14 -3.96
N ILE A 61 13.31 11.87 -2.65
CA ILE A 61 12.23 12.14 -1.68
C ILE A 61 12.80 12.96 -0.52
N GLU A 62 12.06 13.98 -0.08
CA GLU A 62 12.46 14.79 1.07
C GLU A 62 12.62 13.95 2.35
N PRO A 63 13.65 14.19 3.19
CA PRO A 63 13.86 13.45 4.43
C PRO A 63 12.64 13.45 5.37
N GLN A 64 11.90 14.57 5.45
CA GLN A 64 10.69 14.66 6.27
C GLN A 64 9.59 13.72 5.76
N ALA A 65 9.41 13.62 4.44
CA ALA A 65 8.47 12.68 3.85
C ALA A 65 8.86 11.23 4.14
N ILE A 66 10.15 10.87 4.02
CA ILE A 66 10.65 9.54 4.42
C ILE A 66 10.32 9.24 5.87
N ASN A 67 10.57 10.18 6.79
CA ASN A 67 10.23 10.01 8.20
C ASN A 67 8.73 9.78 8.41
N ASN A 68 7.86 10.55 7.74
CA ASN A 68 6.41 10.37 7.83
C ASN A 68 5.94 9.00 7.33
N TYR A 69 6.61 8.46 6.31
CA TYR A 69 6.30 7.13 5.77
C TYR A 69 6.79 6.02 6.72
N GLU A 70 8.02 6.12 7.24
CA GLU A 70 8.60 5.12 8.14
C GLU A 70 7.99 5.12 9.56
N THR A 71 7.35 6.22 9.97
CA THR A 71 6.63 6.31 11.25
C THR A 71 5.14 5.95 11.13
N ALA A 72 4.69 5.53 9.94
CA ALA A 72 3.30 5.27 9.60
C ALA A 72 2.36 6.49 9.82
N LEU A 73 2.91 7.70 9.92
CA LEU A 73 2.13 8.93 10.02
C LEU A 73 1.37 9.20 8.71
N ARG A 74 1.98 8.84 7.57
CA ARG A 74 1.36 8.95 6.25
C ARG A 74 1.69 7.72 5.41
N ARG A 75 0.73 7.28 4.59
CA ARG A 75 1.00 6.29 3.54
C ARG A 75 1.91 6.89 2.48
N ILE A 76 2.95 6.16 2.07
CA ILE A 76 3.67 6.50 0.84
C ILE A 76 2.70 6.48 -0.35
N SER A 77 2.74 7.50 -1.20
CA SER A 77 1.92 7.51 -2.43
C SER A 77 2.53 6.58 -3.48
N ILE A 78 1.75 6.24 -4.50
CA ILE A 78 2.21 5.38 -5.60
C ILE A 78 3.41 6.03 -6.32
N ASP A 79 3.35 7.33 -6.62
CA ASP A 79 4.45 8.03 -7.31
C ASP A 79 5.76 7.99 -6.53
N GLN A 80 5.68 8.16 -5.20
CA GLN A 80 6.86 8.09 -4.34
C GLN A 80 7.37 6.66 -4.20
N ALA A 81 6.46 5.67 -4.14
CA ALA A 81 6.83 4.26 -4.12
C ALA A 81 7.51 3.84 -5.44
N ILE A 82 7.08 4.37 -6.60
CA ILE A 82 7.73 4.13 -7.90
C ILE A 82 9.17 4.63 -7.88
N LYS A 83 9.45 5.80 -7.27
CA LYS A 83 10.84 6.28 -7.11
C LYS A 83 11.68 5.34 -6.26
N VAL A 84 11.11 4.82 -5.17
CA VAL A 84 11.77 3.81 -4.33
C VAL A 84 12.08 2.55 -5.15
N CYS A 85 11.10 2.06 -5.93
CA CYS A 85 11.29 0.92 -6.83
C CYS A 85 12.41 1.17 -7.84
N ALA A 86 12.45 2.34 -8.47
CA ALA A 86 13.45 2.70 -9.47
C ALA A 86 14.87 2.73 -8.89
N ALA A 87 15.05 3.21 -7.66
CA ALA A 87 16.36 3.31 -7.03
C ALA A 87 16.85 2.01 -6.37
N THR A 88 15.95 1.14 -5.94
CA THR A 88 16.28 -0.04 -5.11
C THR A 88 15.99 -1.39 -5.79
N GLY A 89 15.26 -1.40 -6.90
CA GLY A 89 14.85 -2.61 -7.62
C GLY A 89 13.71 -3.41 -6.96
N VAL A 90 13.19 -2.96 -5.82
CA VAL A 90 12.05 -3.61 -5.15
C VAL A 90 10.75 -3.36 -5.91
N SER A 91 9.77 -4.26 -5.78
CA SER A 91 8.46 -4.11 -6.41
C SER A 91 7.48 -3.32 -5.54
N LEU A 92 6.48 -2.71 -6.17
CA LEU A 92 5.34 -2.12 -5.46
C LEU A 92 4.59 -3.17 -4.63
N ASP A 93 4.56 -4.41 -5.12
CA ASP A 93 3.92 -5.54 -4.46
C ASP A 93 4.59 -5.85 -3.12
N TYR A 94 5.92 -5.77 -3.07
CA TYR A 94 6.65 -5.89 -1.81
C TYR A 94 6.30 -4.75 -0.85
N ILE A 95 6.33 -3.49 -1.32
CA ILE A 95 6.04 -2.32 -0.47
C ILE A 95 4.63 -2.42 0.15
N TYR A 96 3.60 -2.69 -0.65
CA TYR A 96 2.22 -2.65 -0.18
C TYR A 96 1.72 -3.98 0.37
N ARG A 97 2.12 -5.11 -0.22
CA ARG A 97 1.58 -6.45 0.10
C ARG A 97 2.59 -7.36 0.79
N GLY A 98 3.88 -7.02 0.79
CA GLY A 98 4.94 -7.83 1.41
C GLY A 98 5.26 -9.11 0.64
N VAL A 99 4.80 -9.21 -0.60
CA VAL A 99 5.03 -10.35 -1.46
C VAL A 99 6.43 -10.23 -2.06
N THR A 100 7.25 -11.24 -1.86
CA THR A 100 8.64 -11.31 -2.35
C THR A 100 8.75 -11.99 -3.71
N SER A 101 7.78 -12.83 -4.08
CA SER A 101 7.74 -13.54 -5.35
C SER A 101 7.20 -12.65 -6.47
N GLN A 102 7.97 -12.50 -7.55
CA GLN A 102 7.45 -11.99 -8.82
C GLN A 102 6.55 -13.07 -9.45
N LEU A 103 5.54 -12.64 -10.22
CA LEU A 103 4.44 -13.45 -10.79
C LEU A 103 4.73 -14.94 -11.02
N PRO A 104 3.77 -15.86 -10.74
CA PRO A 104 3.89 -17.25 -11.16
C PRO A 104 4.17 -17.36 -12.67
N ALA A 105 5.17 -18.18 -13.05
CA ALA A 105 5.67 -18.27 -14.42
C ALA A 105 4.56 -18.59 -15.45
N GLU A 106 3.63 -19.47 -15.09
CA GLU A 106 2.47 -19.83 -15.93
C GLU A 106 1.61 -18.61 -16.28
N ILE A 107 1.33 -17.76 -15.29
CA ILE A 107 0.54 -16.54 -15.49
C ILE A 107 1.32 -15.55 -16.36
N ALA A 108 2.63 -15.41 -16.17
CA ALA A 108 3.47 -14.55 -16.99
C ALA A 108 3.46 -14.98 -18.47
N THR A 109 3.57 -16.28 -18.75
CA THR A 109 3.48 -16.85 -20.11
C THR A 109 2.11 -16.58 -20.74
N ASN A 110 1.02 -16.76 -19.97
CA ASN A 110 -0.33 -16.50 -20.45
C ASN A 110 -0.57 -15.02 -20.79
N ILE A 111 -0.05 -14.10 -19.98
CA ILE A 111 -0.11 -12.66 -20.25
C ILE A 111 0.63 -12.32 -21.54
N GLN A 112 1.86 -12.83 -21.72
CA GLN A 112 2.64 -12.60 -22.95
C GLN A 112 1.90 -13.12 -24.19
N LYS A 113 1.29 -14.30 -24.11
CA LYS A 113 0.49 -14.86 -25.20
C LYS A 113 -0.67 -13.94 -25.57
N LYS A 114 -1.42 -13.45 -24.57
CA LYS A 114 -2.55 -12.52 -24.77
C LYS A 114 -2.12 -11.18 -25.36
N GLN A 115 -0.99 -10.63 -24.93
CA GLN A 115 -0.44 -9.39 -25.47
C GLN A 115 -0.06 -9.55 -26.95
N ARG A 116 0.61 -10.66 -27.32
CA ARG A 116 0.95 -10.96 -28.73
C ARG A 116 -0.29 -11.12 -29.61
N GLU A 117 -1.33 -11.77 -29.09
CA GLU A 117 -2.62 -11.92 -29.79
C GLU A 117 -3.31 -10.56 -30.02
N ALA A 118 -3.26 -9.66 -29.03
CA ALA A 118 -3.83 -8.32 -29.15
C ALA A 118 -3.07 -7.46 -30.17
N THR A 119 -1.74 -7.47 -30.14
CA THR A 119 -0.91 -6.72 -31.09
C THR A 119 -1.04 -7.22 -32.53
N ARG A 120 -1.28 -8.53 -32.74
CA ARG A 120 -1.50 -9.11 -34.08
C ARG A 120 -2.86 -8.76 -34.68
N ARG A 121 -3.81 -8.30 -33.87
CA ARG A 121 -5.18 -7.96 -34.27
C ARG A 121 -5.41 -6.46 -34.51
N ALA A 122 -4.45 -5.62 -34.13
CA ALA A 122 -4.44 -4.18 -34.38
C ALA A 122 -3.65 -3.88 -35.65
#